data_AF-A0A7S1AWR8-F1
#
_entry.id   AF-A0A7S1AWR8-F1
#
_cell.length_a   1.000
_cell.length_b   1.000
_cell.length_c   1.000
_cell.angle_alpha   90.00
_cell.angle_beta   90.00
_cell.angle_gamma   90.00
#
_symmetry.space_group_name_H-M   'P 1'
#
loop_
_entity.id
_entity.type
_entity.pdbx_description
1 polymer ?
#
loop_
_entity_poly.entity_id
_entity_poly.type
_entity_poly.pdbx_seq_one_letter_code
_entity_poly.pdbx_strand_id
1 'polypeptide(L)'
;GVSLAAGVLQTPCSKGARWTQLAFSREDVGLDYEVKGISALYVQGVYRTTIDTGALKPKWGYFANVTGKICKVVEGWNGEVILSNEDKNCYWPSWWVSNVPLNLTEAGAVSSALEFAVGSFGELVVNTDLETCDVTAASIIEVGGRFLRFQERLSLNANTPEDPSSAAAFCVSRN
;
A
#
# COMPACT_ATOMS: atom_id res chain seq x y z
N GLY A 1 -0.06 30.29 -16.23
CA GLY A 1 -0.75 29.02 -15.97
C GLY A 1 0.27 28.05 -15.45
N VAL A 2 0.13 27.59 -14.21
CA VAL A 2 1.09 26.67 -13.60
C VAL A 2 0.78 25.27 -14.11
N SER A 3 1.62 24.76 -15.01
CA SER A 3 1.56 23.37 -15.46
C SER A 3 2.07 22.49 -14.33
N LEU A 4 1.15 21.91 -13.57
CA LEU A 4 1.44 20.78 -12.69
C LEU A 4 1.95 19.63 -13.58
N ALA A 5 3.23 19.33 -13.55
CA ALA A 5 3.68 17.99 -13.95
C ALA A 5 3.22 17.04 -12.84
N ALA A 6 1.93 16.67 -12.88
CA ALA A 6 1.45 15.53 -12.13
C ALA A 6 2.11 14.30 -12.77
N GLY A 7 2.86 13.52 -11.98
CA GLY A 7 3.29 12.19 -12.43
C GLY A 7 2.06 11.41 -12.92
N VAL A 8 2.24 10.57 -13.93
CA VAL A 8 1.14 9.72 -14.38
C VAL A 8 0.91 8.67 -13.30
N LEU A 9 -0.34 8.44 -12.90
CA LEU A 9 -0.66 7.36 -11.97
C LEU A 9 -0.22 6.03 -12.62
N GLN A 10 0.59 5.25 -11.91
CA GLN A 10 0.94 3.91 -12.40
C GLN A 10 -0.33 3.07 -12.49
N THR A 11 -0.45 2.32 -13.58
CA THR A 11 -1.48 1.29 -13.66
C THR A 11 -0.97 0.00 -13.02
N PRO A 12 -1.86 -0.89 -12.54
CA PRO A 12 -1.45 -2.13 -11.87
C PRO A 12 -0.53 -3.05 -12.71
N CYS A 13 -0.57 -2.94 -14.03
CA CYS A 13 0.23 -3.73 -14.97
C CYS A 13 1.38 -2.97 -15.64
N SER A 14 1.60 -1.71 -15.28
CA SER A 14 2.73 -0.95 -15.80
C SER A 14 4.03 -1.47 -15.19
N LYS A 15 5.11 -1.48 -15.96
CA LYS A 15 6.45 -1.74 -15.45
C LYS A 15 6.77 -0.78 -14.30
N GLY A 16 7.33 -1.33 -13.23
CA GLY A 16 7.59 -0.60 -12.00
C GLY A 16 6.39 -0.47 -11.07
N ALA A 17 5.20 -0.95 -11.45
CA ALA A 17 4.03 -1.02 -10.58
C ALA A 17 4.35 -1.89 -9.35
N ARG A 18 4.02 -1.38 -8.17
CA ARG A 18 4.35 -2.02 -6.90
C ARG A 18 3.14 -2.74 -6.31
N TRP A 19 3.36 -3.98 -5.91
CA TRP A 19 2.41 -4.84 -5.23
C TRP A 19 2.96 -5.20 -3.85
N THR A 20 2.15 -5.00 -2.81
CA THR A 20 2.57 -5.22 -1.42
C THR A 20 1.74 -6.29 -0.75
N GLN A 21 2.39 -7.08 0.09
CA GLN A 21 1.72 -7.99 1.02
C GLN A 21 1.30 -7.29 2.32
N LEU A 22 1.58 -6.00 2.52
CA LEU A 22 1.26 -5.29 3.76
C LEU A 22 -0.16 -4.72 3.76
N ALA A 23 -0.84 -4.83 4.90
CA ALA A 23 -2.18 -4.27 5.08
C ALA A 23 -2.19 -2.74 4.96
N PHE A 24 -1.15 -2.08 5.48
CA PHE A 24 -1.01 -0.62 5.44
C PHE A 24 0.17 -0.17 4.57
N SER A 25 -0.01 0.95 3.87
CA SER A 25 1.01 1.68 3.11
C SER A 25 1.08 3.13 3.57
N ARG A 26 2.10 3.86 3.12
CA ARG A 26 2.22 5.30 3.42
C ARG A 26 1.04 6.13 2.89
N GLU A 27 0.37 5.67 1.83
CA GLU A 27 -0.84 6.30 1.28
C GLU A 27 -2.03 6.23 2.24
N ASP A 28 -2.04 5.26 3.17
CA ASP A 28 -3.13 5.14 4.14
C ASP A 28 -3.00 6.16 5.30
N VAL A 29 -1.89 6.90 5.39
CA VAL A 29 -1.69 7.92 6.44
C VAL A 29 -2.73 9.03 6.31
N GLY A 30 -3.40 9.31 7.42
CA GLY A 30 -4.50 10.27 7.49
C GLY A 30 -5.86 9.66 7.18
N LEU A 31 -5.93 8.40 6.74
CA LEU A 31 -7.21 7.72 6.53
C LEU A 31 -7.78 7.14 7.81
N ASP A 32 -9.10 6.97 7.83
CA ASP A 32 -9.80 6.31 8.92
C ASP A 32 -9.63 4.79 8.79
N TYR A 33 -9.33 4.13 9.92
CA TYR A 33 -9.32 2.69 10.03
C TYR A 33 -10.43 2.20 10.95
N GLU A 34 -10.84 0.96 10.74
CA GLU A 34 -11.81 0.28 11.57
C GLU A 34 -11.39 -1.18 11.73
N VAL A 35 -11.41 -1.68 12.96
CA VAL A 35 -11.32 -3.12 13.24
C VAL A 35 -12.69 -3.57 13.71
N LYS A 36 -13.37 -4.41 12.92
CA LYS A 36 -14.66 -5.03 13.28
C LYS A 36 -14.43 -6.41 13.88
N GLY A 37 -15.20 -6.73 14.93
CA GLY A 37 -14.95 -7.94 15.72
C GLY A 37 -13.56 -7.86 16.35
N ILE A 38 -12.80 -8.95 16.29
CA ILE A 38 -11.43 -9.03 16.84
C ILE A 38 -10.33 -8.98 15.78
N SER A 39 -10.68 -9.08 14.50
CA SER A 39 -9.69 -9.36 13.45
C SER A 39 -9.97 -8.72 12.10
N ALA A 40 -11.18 -8.30 11.76
CA ALA A 40 -11.44 -7.79 10.42
C ALA A 40 -11.04 -6.31 10.33
N LEU A 41 -9.98 -6.01 9.58
CA LEU A 41 -9.47 -4.66 9.38
C LEU A 41 -10.04 -4.02 8.12
N TYR A 42 -10.47 -2.77 8.23
CA TYR A 42 -10.97 -1.93 7.17
C TYR A 42 -10.23 -0.59 7.16
N VAL A 43 -10.07 -0.01 5.98
CA VAL A 43 -9.55 1.37 5.78
C VAL A 43 -10.51 2.09 4.87
N GLN A 44 -11.02 3.25 5.29
CA GLN A 44 -12.10 3.98 4.60
C GLN A 44 -13.33 3.10 4.30
N GLY A 45 -13.65 2.18 5.24
CA GLY A 45 -14.77 1.23 5.08
C GLY A 45 -14.51 0.09 4.09
N VAL A 46 -13.35 0.04 3.42
CA VAL A 46 -12.96 -1.06 2.53
C VAL A 46 -12.20 -2.12 3.31
N TYR A 47 -12.63 -3.38 3.20
CA TYR A 47 -11.96 -4.50 3.85
C TYR A 47 -10.52 -4.63 3.34
N ARG A 48 -9.56 -4.73 4.27
CA ARG A 48 -8.14 -4.87 3.98
C ARG A 48 -7.62 -6.26 4.25
N THR A 49 -7.91 -6.82 5.42
CA THR A 49 -7.38 -8.12 5.83
C THR A 49 -8.06 -8.63 7.08
N THR A 50 -7.99 -9.94 7.30
CA THR A 50 -8.15 -10.53 8.63
C THR A 50 -6.80 -10.46 9.34
N ILE A 51 -6.79 -9.91 10.55
CA ILE A 51 -5.63 -9.85 11.42
C ILE A 51 -5.51 -11.19 12.13
N ASP A 52 -4.37 -11.85 11.97
CA ASP A 52 -4.04 -13.01 12.79
C ASP A 52 -3.72 -12.52 14.22
N THR A 53 -4.61 -12.84 15.17
CA THR A 53 -4.49 -12.51 16.59
C THR A 53 -3.71 -13.56 17.38
N GLY A 54 -2.99 -14.48 16.70
CA GLY A 54 -2.16 -15.49 17.33
C GLY A 54 -1.16 -14.93 18.35
N ALA A 55 -0.61 -15.82 19.19
CA ALA A 55 0.19 -15.46 20.37
C ALA A 55 1.40 -14.53 20.11
N LEU A 56 1.88 -14.47 18.86
CA LEU A 56 3.01 -13.63 18.45
C LEU A 56 2.62 -12.21 18.01
N LYS A 57 1.33 -11.88 17.92
CA LYS A 57 0.83 -10.54 17.56
C LYS A 57 -0.18 -10.00 18.59
N PRO A 58 0.18 -9.98 19.89
CA PRO A 58 -0.78 -9.75 20.98
C PRO A 58 -1.45 -8.38 20.92
N LYS A 59 -0.77 -7.35 20.39
CA LYS A 59 -1.30 -5.99 20.40
C LYS A 59 -2.58 -5.86 19.57
N TRP A 60 -2.67 -6.54 18.42
CA TRP A 60 -3.86 -6.47 17.58
C TRP A 60 -5.10 -7.10 18.22
N GLY A 61 -4.92 -8.13 19.06
CA GLY A 61 -6.00 -8.82 19.75
C GLY A 61 -6.77 -7.97 20.77
N TYR A 62 -6.25 -6.81 21.17
CA TYR A 62 -6.94 -5.88 22.07
C TYR A 62 -7.84 -4.86 21.34
N PHE A 63 -7.76 -4.78 20.01
CA PHE A 63 -8.50 -3.79 19.22
C PHE A 63 -9.84 -4.32 18.73
N ALA A 64 -10.67 -4.80 19.65
CA ALA A 64 -11.99 -5.25 19.27
C ALA A 64 -12.93 -4.05 19.02
N ASN A 65 -13.57 -4.00 17.83
CA ASN A 65 -14.54 -2.97 17.46
C ASN A 65 -14.03 -1.53 17.63
N VAL A 66 -12.77 -1.27 17.24
CA VAL A 66 -12.15 0.06 17.36
C VAL A 66 -12.21 0.81 16.04
N THR A 67 -12.35 2.13 16.11
CA THR A 67 -12.15 3.03 14.98
C THR A 67 -11.16 4.13 15.33
N GLY A 68 -10.51 4.69 14.33
CA GLY A 68 -9.55 5.76 14.55
C GLY A 68 -8.92 6.25 13.26
N LYS A 69 -7.77 6.91 13.38
CA LYS A 69 -6.99 7.43 12.25
C LYS A 69 -5.61 6.80 12.20
N ILE A 70 -5.13 6.54 10.99
CA ILE A 70 -3.78 6.06 10.72
C ILE A 70 -2.83 7.26 10.73
N CYS A 71 -1.88 7.29 11.65
CA CYS A 71 -1.02 8.44 11.87
C CYS A 71 0.36 8.29 11.25
N LYS A 72 0.88 7.06 11.23
CA LYS A 72 2.15 6.75 10.58
C LYS A 72 2.15 5.31 10.13
N VAL A 73 2.76 5.07 8.97
CA VAL A 73 3.03 3.73 8.47
C VAL A 73 4.51 3.64 8.13
N VAL A 74 5.18 2.70 8.80
CA VAL A 74 6.53 2.25 8.44
C VAL A 74 6.35 0.96 7.63
N GLU A 75 6.66 1.04 6.34
CA GLU A 75 6.62 -0.11 5.44
C GLU A 75 7.89 -0.95 5.63
N GLY A 76 7.75 -2.27 5.79
CA GLY A 76 8.88 -3.19 5.94
C GLY A 76 8.51 -4.49 6.64
N TRP A 77 9.45 -5.44 6.69
CA TRP A 77 9.25 -6.79 7.27
C TRP A 77 8.90 -6.78 8.77
N ASN A 78 9.32 -5.72 9.48
CA ASN A 78 8.92 -5.40 10.86
C ASN A 78 8.29 -4.00 10.92
N GLY A 79 7.60 -3.61 9.84
CA GLY A 79 6.93 -2.34 9.76
C GLY A 79 5.97 -2.13 10.92
N GLU A 80 5.83 -0.89 11.34
CA GLU A 80 4.92 -0.49 12.41
C GLU A 80 3.89 0.48 11.87
N VAL A 81 2.71 0.41 12.46
CA VAL A 81 1.61 1.34 12.23
C VAL A 81 1.30 2.02 13.53
N ILE A 82 1.22 3.34 13.46
CA ILE A 82 0.86 4.19 14.58
C ILE A 82 -0.57 4.66 14.36
N LEU A 83 -1.44 4.38 15.32
CA LEU A 83 -2.88 4.65 15.26
C LEU A 83 -3.30 5.59 16.39
N SER A 84 -4.23 6.50 16.13
CA SER A 84 -4.93 7.25 17.18
C SER A 84 -6.33 6.66 17.39
N ASN A 85 -6.71 6.39 18.64
CA ASN A 85 -8.11 6.26 19.03
C ASN A 85 -8.70 7.66 19.31
N GLU A 86 -10.03 7.75 19.32
CA GLU A 86 -10.84 8.85 19.91
C GLU A 86 -10.65 10.26 19.32
N ASP A 87 -9.44 10.82 19.29
CA ASP A 87 -9.17 12.22 18.90
C ASP A 87 -9.00 12.41 17.39
N LYS A 88 -8.86 11.33 16.61
CA LYS A 88 -8.73 11.30 15.13
C LYS A 88 -7.76 12.34 14.51
N ASN A 89 -6.89 12.98 15.28
CA ASN A 89 -6.07 14.11 14.83
C ASN A 89 -4.57 13.83 14.87
N CYS A 90 -4.16 12.61 15.24
CA CYS A 90 -2.77 12.16 15.28
C CYS A 90 -1.81 13.01 16.12
N TYR A 91 -2.35 13.86 17.00
CA TYR A 91 -1.54 14.72 17.87
C TYR A 91 -0.96 13.92 19.05
N TRP A 92 -1.75 13.00 19.60
CA TRP A 92 -1.33 12.02 20.59
C TRP A 92 -1.61 10.60 20.08
N PRO A 93 -0.75 10.03 19.22
CA PRO A 93 -0.93 8.68 18.76
C PRO A 93 -0.84 7.70 19.93
N SER A 94 -1.87 6.89 20.12
CA SER A 94 -2.05 6.06 21.32
C SER A 94 -1.51 4.64 21.15
N TRP A 95 -1.39 4.15 19.91
CA TRP A 95 -1.18 2.73 19.67
C TRP A 95 -0.12 2.46 18.61
N TRP A 96 0.88 1.68 18.99
CA TRP A 96 1.93 1.20 18.08
C TRP A 96 1.75 -0.30 17.89
N VAL A 97 1.41 -0.69 16.67
CA VAL A 97 1.09 -2.06 16.29
C VAL A 97 1.89 -2.47 15.07
N SER A 98 2.14 -3.76 14.88
CA SER A 98 2.88 -4.23 13.70
C SER A 98 2.04 -4.04 12.43
N ASN A 99 2.66 -3.67 11.32
CA ASN A 99 2.03 -3.70 10.01
C ASN A 99 1.85 -5.17 9.59
N VAL A 100 0.62 -5.67 9.67
CA VAL A 100 0.33 -7.08 9.41
C VAL A 100 0.33 -7.37 7.91
N PRO A 101 0.73 -8.58 7.50
CA PRO A 101 0.54 -8.99 6.12
C PRO A 101 -0.95 -9.16 5.82
N LEU A 102 -1.30 -9.05 4.54
CA LEU A 102 -2.59 -9.42 4.00
C LEU A 102 -2.79 -10.92 4.20
N ASN A 103 -3.84 -11.24 4.93
CA ASN A 103 -4.37 -12.57 5.14
C ASN A 103 -5.86 -12.49 4.85
N LEU A 104 -6.20 -12.75 3.59
CA LEU A 104 -7.57 -12.77 3.13
C LEU A 104 -8.10 -14.18 3.32
N THR A 105 -9.10 -14.32 4.17
CA THR A 105 -9.79 -15.59 4.39
C THR A 105 -10.83 -15.89 3.30
N GLU A 106 -11.02 -14.99 2.34
CA GLU A 106 -12.01 -15.09 1.26
C GLU A 106 -11.36 -15.20 -0.12
N ALA A 107 -12.03 -15.93 -1.02
CA ALA A 107 -11.66 -16.33 -2.37
C ALA A 107 -11.62 -15.18 -3.42
N GLY A 108 -11.17 -13.99 -3.02
CA GLY A 108 -11.17 -12.78 -3.85
C GLY A 108 -9.86 -12.51 -4.61
N ALA A 109 -8.85 -13.37 -4.47
CA ALA A 109 -7.59 -13.20 -5.16
C ALA A 109 -7.70 -13.65 -6.63
N VAL A 110 -7.31 -12.77 -7.54
CA VAL A 110 -7.29 -13.05 -8.98
C VAL A 110 -5.91 -13.59 -9.33
N SER A 111 -5.87 -14.67 -10.12
CA SER A 111 -4.60 -15.14 -10.70
C SER A 111 -4.12 -14.12 -11.74
N SER A 112 -2.82 -13.81 -11.73
CA SER A 112 -2.24 -12.81 -12.61
C SER A 112 -1.08 -13.39 -13.41
N ALA A 113 -0.99 -13.02 -14.68
CA ALA A 113 0.15 -13.33 -15.55
C ALA A 113 1.32 -12.33 -15.37
N LEU A 114 1.24 -11.43 -14.39
CA LEU A 114 2.29 -10.45 -14.11
C LEU A 114 3.61 -11.13 -13.74
N GLU A 115 4.68 -10.71 -14.39
CA GLU A 115 6.04 -11.08 -14.01
C GLU A 115 6.61 -10.08 -13.02
N PHE A 116 7.13 -10.59 -11.91
CA PHE A 116 7.61 -9.77 -10.80
C PHE A 116 9.12 -9.88 -10.60
N ALA A 117 9.74 -8.75 -10.31
CA ALA A 117 11.00 -8.67 -9.59
C ALA A 117 10.72 -8.46 -8.10
N VAL A 118 11.56 -9.05 -7.24
CA VAL A 118 11.48 -8.82 -5.79
C VAL A 118 12.11 -7.47 -5.47
N GLY A 119 11.35 -6.57 -4.86
CA GLY A 119 11.84 -5.28 -4.38
C GLY A 119 12.51 -5.37 -3.00
N SER A 120 13.01 -4.23 -2.53
CA SER A 120 13.93 -4.19 -1.38
C SER A 120 13.32 -4.56 -0.03
N PHE A 121 12.00 -4.53 0.11
CA PHE A 121 11.30 -4.83 1.37
C PHE A 121 10.24 -5.94 1.21
N GLY A 122 10.44 -6.81 0.23
CA GLY A 122 9.53 -7.93 -0.06
C GLY A 122 8.25 -7.50 -0.80
N GLU A 123 8.16 -6.26 -1.27
CA GLU A 123 7.25 -5.90 -2.35
C GLU A 123 7.61 -6.64 -3.64
N LEU A 124 6.60 -6.87 -4.47
CA LEU A 124 6.79 -7.34 -5.82
C LEU A 124 6.61 -6.15 -6.78
N VAL A 125 7.52 -6.04 -7.73
CA VAL A 125 7.52 -4.95 -8.71
C VAL A 125 7.35 -5.55 -10.09
N VAL A 126 6.36 -5.08 -10.83
CA VAL A 126 6.10 -5.56 -12.20
C VAL A 126 7.32 -5.27 -13.07
N ASN A 127 7.85 -6.28 -13.72
CA ASN A 127 9.10 -6.19 -14.48
C ASN A 127 8.89 -5.78 -15.95
N THR A 128 7.70 -6.01 -16.49
CA THR A 128 7.34 -5.81 -17.90
C THR A 128 5.97 -5.13 -18.00
N ASP A 129 5.81 -4.21 -18.95
CA ASP A 129 4.50 -3.66 -19.26
C ASP A 129 3.64 -4.75 -19.93
N LEU A 130 2.40 -4.93 -19.48
CA LEU A 130 1.43 -5.77 -20.16
C LEU A 130 0.51 -4.93 -21.05
N GLU A 131 0.31 -5.36 -22.30
CA GLU A 131 -0.64 -4.73 -23.22
C GLU A 131 -2.10 -4.86 -22.76
N THR A 132 -2.43 -5.95 -22.07
CA THR A 132 -3.75 -6.20 -21.47
C THR A 132 -3.62 -6.34 -19.96
N CYS A 133 -4.45 -5.61 -19.22
CA CYS A 133 -4.43 -5.61 -17.77
C CYS A 133 -5.74 -6.17 -17.19
N ASP A 134 -5.72 -7.44 -16.81
CA ASP A 134 -6.89 -8.15 -16.23
C ASP A 134 -7.08 -7.86 -14.73
N VAL A 135 -6.20 -7.04 -14.15
CA VAL A 135 -6.24 -6.64 -12.74
C VAL A 135 -6.46 -5.14 -12.64
N THR A 136 -7.25 -4.75 -11.64
CA THR A 136 -7.58 -3.36 -11.35
C THR A 136 -6.82 -2.87 -10.12
N ALA A 137 -6.85 -1.57 -9.84
CA ALA A 137 -6.24 -1.02 -8.62
C ALA A 137 -6.87 -1.59 -7.32
N ALA A 138 -8.11 -2.07 -7.40
CA ALA A 138 -8.81 -2.72 -6.29
C ALA A 138 -8.55 -4.24 -6.20
N SER A 139 -7.92 -4.84 -7.22
CA SER A 139 -7.67 -6.27 -7.25
C SER A 139 -6.65 -6.69 -6.19
N ILE A 140 -6.89 -7.87 -5.63
CA ILE A 140 -5.89 -8.62 -4.87
C ILE A 140 -5.41 -9.76 -5.77
N ILE A 141 -4.11 -9.98 -5.82
CA ILE A 141 -3.51 -11.10 -6.55
C ILE A 141 -2.88 -12.10 -5.58
N GLU A 142 -2.81 -13.35 -6.00
CA GLU A 142 -2.07 -14.38 -5.27
C GLU A 142 -0.81 -14.79 -6.05
N VAL A 143 0.35 -14.68 -5.42
CA VAL A 143 1.64 -15.09 -5.98
C VAL A 143 2.39 -15.91 -4.96
N GLY A 144 2.66 -17.19 -5.27
CA GLY A 144 3.40 -18.08 -4.37
C GLY A 144 2.78 -18.24 -2.98
N GLY A 145 1.44 -18.31 -2.91
CA GLY A 145 0.69 -18.43 -1.64
C GLY A 145 0.61 -17.15 -0.81
N ARG A 146 0.96 -16.00 -1.41
CA ARG A 146 0.89 -14.68 -0.75
C ARG A 146 -0.10 -13.80 -1.46
N PHE A 147 -0.91 -13.08 -0.69
CA PHE A 147 -1.82 -12.08 -1.20
C PHE A 147 -1.13 -10.73 -1.32
N LEU A 148 -1.29 -10.07 -2.47
CA LEU A 148 -0.74 -8.75 -2.72
C LEU A 148 -1.82 -7.79 -3.20
N ARG A 149 -1.74 -6.55 -2.74
CA ARG A 149 -2.53 -5.43 -3.27
C ARG A 149 -1.66 -4.47 -4.05
N PHE A 150 -2.25 -3.82 -5.03
CA PHE A 150 -1.59 -2.73 -5.74
C PHE A 150 -1.35 -1.55 -4.78
N GLN A 151 -0.16 -0.95 -4.86
CA GLN A 151 0.16 0.32 -4.21
C GLN A 151 0.19 1.41 -5.28
N GLU A 152 -0.80 2.27 -5.23
CA GLU A 152 -0.96 3.33 -6.21
C GLU A 152 0.07 4.43 -5.94
N ARG A 153 1.13 4.43 -6.74
CA ARG A 153 2.17 5.45 -6.70
C ARG A 153 2.20 6.23 -8.00
N LEU A 154 2.66 7.47 -7.90
CA LEU A 154 3.04 8.23 -9.08
C LEU A 154 4.17 7.49 -9.81
N SER A 155 4.05 7.38 -11.13
CA SER A 155 5.16 6.91 -11.95
C SER A 155 6.34 7.85 -11.75
N LEU A 156 7.48 7.29 -11.36
CA LEU A 156 8.73 8.01 -11.46
C LEU A 156 9.12 7.96 -12.94
N ASN A 157 8.91 9.08 -13.63
CA ASN A 157 9.41 9.23 -14.99
C ASN A 157 10.93 9.24 -14.93
N ALA A 158 11.56 8.45 -15.80
CA ALA A 158 13.00 8.54 -15.99
C ALA A 158 13.36 9.97 -16.41
N ASN A 159 14.40 10.52 -15.79
CA ASN A 159 14.99 11.79 -16.15
C ASN A 159 16.50 11.59 -16.22
N THR A 160 16.92 10.80 -17.21
CA THR A 160 18.33 10.49 -17.44
C THR A 160 18.91 11.47 -18.45
N PRO A 161 20.24 11.66 -18.50
CA PRO A 161 20.86 12.45 -19.56
C PRO A 161 20.55 11.92 -20.97
N GLU A 162 20.39 10.60 -21.11
CA GLU A 162 20.11 9.92 -22.38
C GLU A 162 18.64 9.98 -22.80
N ASP A 163 17.73 10.09 -21.83
CA ASP A 163 16.29 10.25 -22.04
C ASP A 163 15.73 11.31 -21.06
N PRO A 164 16.00 12.61 -21.33
CA PRO A 164 15.64 13.68 -20.42
C PRO A 164 14.13 13.92 -20.47
N SER A 165 13.53 14.11 -19.30
CA SER A 165 12.10 14.39 -19.20
C SER A 165 11.77 15.73 -19.86
N SER A 166 10.80 15.73 -20.78
CA SER A 166 10.32 16.95 -21.45
C SER A 166 9.42 17.82 -20.57
N ALA A 167 9.02 17.34 -19.39
CA ALA A 167 8.17 18.09 -18.50
C ALA A 167 8.99 19.12 -17.71
N ALA A 168 8.65 20.39 -17.89
CA ALA A 168 9.38 21.54 -17.33
C ALA A 168 9.56 21.51 -15.80
N ALA A 169 8.70 20.80 -15.07
CA ALA A 169 8.81 20.66 -13.61
C ALA A 169 10.01 19.81 -13.15
N PHE A 170 10.58 18.97 -14.03
CA PHE A 170 11.75 18.15 -13.73
C PHE A 170 13.07 18.78 -14.20
N CYS A 171 13.01 19.97 -14.82
CA CYS A 171 14.18 20.73 -15.23
C CYS A 171 14.60 21.70 -14.12
N VAL A 172 15.88 21.65 -13.73
CA VAL A 172 16.46 22.67 -12.83
C VAL A 172 16.79 23.92 -13.66
N SER A 173 16.47 25.11 -13.13
CA SER A 173 16.80 26.38 -13.78
C SER A 173 18.31 26.48 -14.06
N ARG A 174 18.69 26.88 -15.27
CA ARG A 174 20.10 27.24 -15.53
C ARG A 174 20.39 28.57 -14.85
N ASN A 175 21.38 28.58 -13.97
CA ASN A 175 21.99 29.80 -13.42
C ASN A 175 22.73 30.58 -14.50
#